data_AF-A0A0W1I3R7-F1
#
_entry.id   AF-A0A0W1I3R7-F1
#
_cell.length_a   1.000
_cell.length_b   1.000
_cell.length_c   1.000
_cell.angle_alpha   90.00
_cell.angle_beta   90.00
_cell.angle_gamma   90.00
#
_symmetry.space_group_name_H-M   'P 1'
#
loop_
_entity.id
_entity.type
_entity.pdbx_description
1 polymer ?
#
loop_
_entity_poly.entity_id
_entity_poly.type
_entity_poly.pdbx_seq_one_letter_code
_entity_poly.pdbx_strand_id
1 'polypeptide(L)'
;MIGQRLTMVAHVERNQATGKDAWNMPAIDFAPHAQVPCFAYSKSSADVVDGKKSVTAQNLRMMFALGIDVREGDQVAKITDRSGSTILIPGPLRIEGAVEYKHNHQEAALVRVA
;
A
#
# COMPACT_ATOMS: atom_id res chain seq x y z
N MET A 1 22.46 -4.72 3.23
CA MET A 1 21.53 -4.27 4.30
C MET A 1 20.32 -3.60 3.67
N ILE A 2 19.10 -3.94 4.10
CA ILE A 2 17.86 -3.27 3.64
C ILE A 2 17.71 -1.86 4.24
N GLY A 3 18.27 -1.62 5.43
CA GLY A 3 18.04 -0.37 6.19
C GLY A 3 18.41 0.92 5.43
N GLN A 4 19.44 0.88 4.58
CA GLN A 4 19.80 2.04 3.74
C GLN A 4 18.91 2.24 2.50
N ARG A 5 17.99 1.31 2.23
CA ARG A 5 17.08 1.36 1.08
C ARG A 5 15.67 1.84 1.44
N LEU A 6 15.28 1.83 2.73
CA LEU A 6 13.97 2.28 3.20
C LEU A 6 13.91 3.81 3.35
N THR A 7 13.94 4.50 2.21
CA THR A 7 14.06 5.97 2.14
C THR A 7 12.73 6.72 2.26
N MET A 8 11.62 6.00 2.42
CA MET A 8 10.26 6.54 2.46
C MET A 8 9.54 6.13 3.76
N VAL A 9 8.36 6.70 3.98
CA VAL A 9 7.44 6.31 5.07
C VAL A 9 6.04 6.07 4.52
N ALA A 10 5.48 4.89 4.77
CA ALA A 10 4.10 4.54 4.43
C ALA A 10 3.19 4.79 5.64
N HIS A 11 2.09 5.51 5.42
CA HIS A 11 1.03 5.69 6.42
C HIS A 11 -0.02 4.61 6.20
N VAL A 12 0.03 3.57 7.02
CA VAL A 12 -0.82 2.38 6.93
C VAL A 12 -2.07 2.57 7.79
N GLU A 13 -3.22 2.23 7.22
CA GLU A 13 -4.54 2.19 7.83
C GLU A 13 -5.07 0.76 7.79
N ARG A 14 -5.83 0.39 8.82
CA ARG A 14 -6.43 -0.94 8.95
C ARG A 14 -7.93 -0.79 9.12
N ASN A 15 -8.70 -1.65 8.44
CA ASN A 15 -10.14 -1.71 8.65
C ASN A 15 -10.43 -2.23 10.07
N GLN A 16 -11.12 -1.43 10.88
CA GLN A 16 -11.52 -1.76 12.25
C GLN A 16 -13.02 -2.02 12.39
N ALA A 17 -13.78 -1.88 11.29
CA ALA A 17 -15.21 -2.08 11.34
C ALA A 17 -15.55 -3.49 11.81
N THR A 18 -16.55 -3.55 12.70
CA THR A 18 -17.14 -4.80 13.16
C THR A 18 -18.60 -4.84 12.73
N GLY A 19 -19.05 -6.01 12.28
CA GLY A 19 -20.44 -6.19 11.85
C GLY A 19 -20.71 -5.68 10.44
N LYS A 20 -21.93 -5.19 10.24
CA LYS A 20 -22.49 -4.87 8.93
C LYS A 20 -23.09 -3.47 8.92
N ASP A 21 -23.10 -2.85 7.75
CA ASP A 21 -23.72 -1.55 7.51
C ASP A 21 -25.26 -1.65 7.44
N ALA A 22 -25.92 -0.51 7.19
CA ALA A 22 -27.38 -0.44 7.06
C ALA A 22 -27.95 -1.28 5.91
N TRP A 23 -27.11 -1.69 4.96
CA TRP A 23 -27.45 -2.54 3.82
C TRP A 23 -27.07 -4.01 4.04
N ASN A 24 -26.69 -4.37 5.27
CA ASN A 24 -26.28 -5.72 5.65
C ASN A 24 -25.01 -6.20 4.88
N MET A 25 -24.19 -5.27 4.39
CA MET A 25 -22.86 -5.50 3.84
C MET A 25 -21.80 -5.37 4.92
N PRO A 26 -20.61 -5.99 4.80
CA PRO A 26 -19.52 -5.79 5.74
C PRO A 26 -19.21 -4.30 5.91
N ALA A 27 -19.22 -3.82 7.15
CA ALA A 27 -18.89 -2.43 7.43
C ALA A 27 -17.39 -2.17 7.10
N ILE A 28 -17.07 -0.92 6.74
CA ILE A 28 -15.71 -0.48 6.42
C ILE A 28 -15.41 0.77 7.25
N ASP A 29 -14.33 0.73 8.01
CA ASP A 29 -13.86 1.82 8.87
C ASP A 29 -12.33 1.77 8.94
N PHE A 30 -11.66 2.37 7.96
CA PHE A 30 -10.20 2.41 7.92
C PHE A 30 -9.69 3.48 8.89
N ALA A 31 -8.90 3.05 9.87
CA ALA A 31 -8.28 3.93 10.86
C ALA A 31 -6.75 3.84 10.79
N PRO A 32 -6.01 4.91 11.17
CA PRO A 32 -4.55 4.87 11.25
C PRO A 32 -4.05 3.70 12.09
N HIS A 33 -3.17 2.89 11.51
CA HIS A 33 -2.60 1.71 12.15
C HIS A 33 -1.10 1.89 12.44
N ALA A 34 -0.31 2.27 11.43
CA ALA A 34 1.14 2.41 11.60
C ALA A 34 1.77 3.40 10.61
N GLN A 35 2.92 3.94 10.98
CA GLN A 35 3.82 4.65 10.05
C GLN A 35 5.09 3.81 9.90
N VAL A 36 5.31 3.27 8.70
CA VAL A 36 6.34 2.25 8.49
C VAL A 36 7.43 2.75 7.54
N PRO A 37 8.72 2.62 7.89
CA PRO A 37 9.81 2.80 6.95
C PRO A 37 9.63 1.87 5.75
N CYS A 38 9.64 2.42 4.54
CA CYS A 38 9.42 1.65 3.33
C CYS A 38 10.25 2.15 2.15
N PHE A 39 10.16 1.42 1.05
CA PHE A 39 10.55 1.91 -0.26
C PHE A 39 9.54 1.39 -1.28
N ALA A 40 8.84 2.32 -1.93
CA ALA A 40 7.85 2.00 -2.95
C ALA A 40 8.41 2.26 -4.35
N TYR A 41 8.10 1.36 -5.27
CA TYR A 41 8.61 1.39 -6.64
C TYR A 41 7.62 0.78 -7.62
N SER A 42 7.60 1.28 -8.85
CA SER A 42 6.83 0.63 -9.93
C SER A 42 7.69 -0.44 -10.58
N LYS A 43 7.20 -1.68 -10.60
CA LYS A 43 7.85 -2.79 -11.31
C LYS A 43 7.63 -2.68 -12.82
N SER A 44 6.46 -2.20 -13.23
CA SER A 44 6.10 -1.97 -14.63
C SER A 44 4.96 -0.95 -14.71
N SER A 45 4.94 -0.17 -15.78
CA SER A 45 3.84 0.74 -16.12
C SER A 45 3.50 0.55 -17.59
N ALA A 46 2.22 0.37 -17.91
CA ALA A 46 1.74 0.25 -19.28
C ALA A 46 0.39 0.93 -19.43
N ASP A 47 0.19 1.62 -20.55
CA ASP A 47 -1.12 2.11 -20.93
C ASP A 47 -1.87 1.01 -21.70
N VAL A 48 -3.03 0.65 -21.18
CA VAL A 48 -3.94 -0.32 -21.79
C VAL A 48 -5.11 0.44 -22.40
N VAL A 49 -5.29 0.30 -23.71
CA VAL A 49 -6.40 0.92 -24.43
C VAL A 49 -7.42 -0.16 -24.79
N ASP A 50 -8.65 0.01 -24.33
CA ASP A 50 -9.80 -0.83 -24.67
C ASP A 50 -10.90 0.04 -25.29
N GLY A 51 -10.94 0.04 -26.63
CA GLY A 51 -11.85 0.88 -27.42
C GLY A 51 -11.65 2.37 -27.15
N LYS A 52 -12.63 3.01 -26.50
CA LYS A 52 -12.60 4.44 -26.14
C LYS A 52 -12.11 4.69 -24.71
N LYS A 53 -11.69 3.66 -23.98
CA LYS A 53 -11.17 3.76 -22.62
C LYS A 53 -9.66 3.53 -22.62
N SER A 54 -8.92 4.37 -21.92
CA SER A 54 -7.50 4.18 -21.64
C SER A 54 -7.29 4.08 -20.14
N VAL A 55 -6.52 3.08 -19.69
CA VAL A 55 -6.15 2.89 -18.29
C VAL A 55 -4.64 2.72 -18.20
N THR A 56 -4.00 3.48 -17.31
CA THR A 56 -2.60 3.25 -16.97
C THR A 56 -2.53 2.18 -15.88
N ALA A 57 -2.06 0.99 -16.26
CA ALA A 57 -1.79 -0.10 -15.33
C ALA A 57 -0.38 0.07 -14.73
N GLN A 58 -0.31 0.27 -13.41
CA GLN A 58 0.95 0.33 -12.66
C GLN A 58 1.05 -0.86 -11.72
N ASN A 59 2.11 -1.65 -11.85
CA ASN A 59 2.44 -2.71 -10.90
C ASN A 59 3.29 -2.09 -9.79
N LEU A 60 2.62 -1.50 -8.80
CA LEU A 60 3.29 -0.85 -7.69
C LEU A 60 3.65 -1.89 -6.63
N ARG A 61 4.88 -1.79 -6.13
CA ARG A 61 5.43 -2.65 -5.08
C ARG A 61 5.95 -1.79 -3.95
N MET A 62 5.94 -2.36 -2.75
CA MET A 62 6.51 -1.73 -1.58
C MET A 62 7.28 -2.76 -0.78
N MET A 63 8.49 -2.40 -0.38
CA MET A 63 9.31 -3.19 0.55
C MET A 63 9.38 -2.51 1.92
N PHE A 64 9.48 -3.31 2.97
CA PHE A 64 9.63 -2.87 4.36
C PHE A 64 10.46 -3.86 5.18
N ALA A 65 10.88 -3.44 6.38
CA ALA A 65 11.68 -4.28 7.27
C ALA A 65 10.91 -5.53 7.73
N LEU A 66 11.64 -6.60 8.06
CA LEU A 66 11.05 -7.81 8.62
C LEU A 66 10.32 -7.54 9.94
N GLY A 67 9.18 -8.21 10.12
CA GLY A 67 8.42 -8.19 11.38
C GLY A 67 7.52 -6.97 11.56
N ILE A 68 7.44 -6.09 10.55
CA ILE A 68 6.48 -5.00 10.54
C ILE A 68 5.06 -5.57 10.44
N ASP A 69 4.14 -5.07 11.28
CA ASP A 69 2.74 -5.52 11.30
C ASP A 69 1.93 -4.86 10.18
N VAL A 70 2.17 -5.35 8.96
CA VAL A 70 1.44 -4.98 7.74
C VAL A 70 0.87 -6.26 7.13
N ARG A 71 -0.39 -6.19 6.67
CA ARG A 71 -1.15 -7.36 6.24
C ARG A 71 -1.88 -7.09 4.93
N GLU A 72 -2.31 -8.18 4.29
CA GLU A 72 -3.24 -8.11 3.17
C GLU A 72 -4.52 -7.38 3.58
N GLY A 73 -5.01 -6.50 2.70
CA GLY A 73 -6.23 -5.72 2.93
C GLY A 73 -6.03 -4.42 3.71
N ASP A 74 -4.89 -4.23 4.37
CA ASP A 74 -4.50 -2.92 4.89
C ASP A 74 -4.40 -1.91 3.73
N GLN A 75 -4.65 -0.64 4.04
CA GLN A 75 -4.51 0.45 3.08
C GLN A 75 -3.33 1.34 3.44
N VAL A 76 -2.69 1.90 2.42
CA VAL A 76 -1.67 2.94 2.55
C VAL A 76 -2.31 4.24 2.11
N ALA A 77 -2.61 5.11 3.07
CA ALA A 77 -3.25 6.40 2.82
C ALA A 77 -2.36 7.33 1.99
N LYS A 78 -1.06 7.30 2.28
CA LYS A 78 -0.02 8.05 1.55
C LYS A 78 1.36 7.49 1.84
N ILE A 79 2.29 7.75 0.93
CA ILE A 79 3.71 7.50 1.11
C ILE A 79 4.44 8.83 1.02
N THR A 80 5.25 9.12 2.03
CA THR A 80 6.03 10.33 2.17
C THR A 80 7.52 10.07 2.05
N ASP A 81 8.30 11.13 1.89
CA ASP A 81 9.74 11.08 2.08
C ASP A 81 10.11 10.76 3.53
N ARG A 82 11.41 10.49 3.80
CA ARG A 82 11.85 10.12 5.15
C ARG A 82 11.55 11.17 6.22
N SER A 83 11.51 12.46 5.85
CA SER A 83 11.18 13.55 6.77
C SER A 83 9.67 13.70 7.02
N GLY A 84 8.83 13.08 6.19
CA GLY A 84 7.37 13.22 6.23
C GLY A 84 6.84 14.50 5.59
N SER A 85 7.71 15.36 5.06
CA SER A 85 7.36 16.68 4.54
C SER A 85 6.72 16.64 3.15
N THR A 86 7.09 15.67 2.32
CA THR A 86 6.62 15.57 0.92
C THR A 86 5.85 14.29 0.72
N ILE A 87 4.66 14.37 0.12
CA ILE A 87 3.92 13.19 -0.35
C ILE A 87 4.51 12.75 -1.69
N LEU A 88 5.12 11.57 -1.72
CA LEU A 88 5.71 10.98 -2.93
C LEU A 88 4.67 10.19 -3.72
N ILE A 89 3.81 9.43 -3.03
CA ILE A 89 2.74 8.65 -3.66
C ILE A 89 1.44 8.88 -2.88
N PRO A 90 0.40 9.47 -3.49
CA PRO A 90 -0.91 9.60 -2.87
C PRO A 90 -1.67 8.26 -2.92
N GLY A 91 -2.31 7.91 -1.80
CA GLY A 91 -3.26 6.80 -1.73
C GLY A 91 -4.71 7.23 -1.94
N PRO A 92 -5.69 6.38 -1.56
CA PRO A 92 -5.49 5.07 -0.92
C PRO A 92 -4.91 4.02 -1.86
N LEU A 93 -3.92 3.26 -1.36
CA LEU A 93 -3.38 2.07 -2.01
C LEU A 93 -3.66 0.85 -1.14
N ARG A 94 -4.37 -0.16 -1.64
CA ARG A 94 -4.59 -1.40 -0.91
C ARG A 94 -3.40 -2.33 -1.06
N ILE A 95 -3.02 -2.97 0.04
CA ILE A 95 -2.08 -4.08 0.02
C ILE A 95 -2.81 -5.31 -0.49
N GLU A 96 -2.38 -5.80 -1.64
CA GLU A 96 -3.00 -6.92 -2.34
C GLU A 96 -2.14 -8.18 -2.26
N GLY A 97 -2.78 -9.30 -1.93
CA GLY A 97 -2.12 -10.57 -1.71
C GLY A 97 -1.30 -10.61 -0.42
N ALA A 98 -0.72 -11.78 -0.16
CA ALA A 98 0.11 -12.01 1.00
C ALA A 98 1.37 -11.13 0.97
N VAL A 99 1.76 -10.63 2.15
CA VAL A 99 3.06 -10.01 2.34
C VAL A 99 4.13 -11.10 2.26
N GLU A 100 5.01 -10.98 1.26
CA GLU A 100 6.02 -12.00 0.97
C GLU A 100 7.33 -11.72 1.71
N TYR A 101 7.90 -12.75 2.33
CA TYR A 101 9.27 -12.70 2.84
C TYR A 101 10.26 -12.81 1.67
N LYS A 102 11.20 -11.86 1.59
CA LYS A 102 12.33 -11.88 0.66
C LYS A 102 13.65 -11.58 1.35
N HIS A 103 14.35 -12.65 1.72
CA HIS A 103 15.70 -12.64 2.28
C HIS A 103 15.85 -11.81 3.57
N ASN A 104 15.84 -10.49 3.48
CA ASN A 104 16.06 -9.57 4.59
C ASN A 104 14.98 -8.48 4.69
N HIS A 105 13.90 -8.62 3.93
CA HIS A 105 12.78 -7.70 3.91
C HIS A 105 11.48 -8.42 3.57
N GLN A 106 10.39 -7.71 3.74
CA GLN A 106 9.07 -8.11 3.27
C GLN A 106 8.67 -7.25 2.07
N GLU A 107 7.94 -7.83 1.12
CA GLU A 107 7.37 -7.11 -0.02
C GLU A 107 5.86 -7.29 -0.10
N ALA A 108 5.17 -6.25 -0.55
CA ALA A 108 3.74 -6.22 -0.80
C ALA A 108 3.45 -5.70 -2.21
N ALA A 109 2.39 -6.23 -2.84
CA ALA A 109 1.78 -5.59 -4.00
C ALA A 109 0.86 -4.46 -3.54
N LEU A 110 0.87 -3.36 -4.28
CA LEU A 110 -0.01 -2.22 -4.03
C LEU A 110 -0.92 -2.00 -5.24
N VAL A 111 -2.21 -1.82 -4.97
CA VAL A 111 -3.21 -1.49 -5.98
C VAL A 111 -3.96 -0.24 -5.58
N ARG A 112 -4.25 0.64 -6.54
CA ARG A 112 -5.08 1.82 -6.30
C ARG A 112 -6.49 1.38 -5.95
N VAL A 113 -7.02 1.91 -4.86
CA VAL A 113 -8.44 1.81 -4.54
C VAL A 113 -9.15 2.93 -5.31
N ALA A 114 -10.10 2.55 -6.17
CA ALA A 114 -10.90 3.46 -6.99
C ALA A 114 -12.26 3.70 -6.34
#